data_AF-A0A1V9EUY6-F1
#
_entry.id   AF-A0A1V9EUY6-F1
#
_cell.length_a   1.000
_cell.length_b   1.000
_cell.length_c   1.000
_cell.angle_alpha   90.00
_cell.angle_beta   90.00
_cell.angle_gamma   90.00
#
_symmetry.space_group_name_H-M   'P 1'
#
loop_
_entity.id
_entity.type
_entity.pdbx_description
1 polymer ?
#
loop_
_entity_poly.entity_id
_entity_poly.type
_entity_poly.pdbx_seq_one_letter_code
_entity_poly.pdbx_strand_id
1 'polypeptide(L)'
;MLENKVKTSGNAIFSPEKIKELNKLMSDKVAEVMRLQRIGELPCASKIPQCHVKRRDVMEIMGLKEAQAGRVMALARKKANKKRGQYITIKEFCDATKLDEFTVQRALDMCPMMNYLGKKPPHLRNKEFDAE
;
A
#
# COMPACT_ATOMS: atom_id res chain seq x y z
N MET A 1 -21.19 17.99 15.01
CA MET A 1 -20.90 16.65 14.45
C MET A 1 -21.45 16.61 13.04
N LEU A 2 -20.59 16.64 12.01
CA LEU A 2 -21.01 16.67 10.60
C LEU A 2 -21.06 15.23 10.07
N GLU A 3 -22.25 14.65 10.09
CA GLU A 3 -22.55 13.40 9.41
C GLU A 3 -22.50 13.63 7.89
N ASN A 4 -21.42 13.20 7.25
CA ASN A 4 -21.35 13.13 5.79
C ASN A 4 -22.35 12.06 5.30
N LYS A 5 -23.57 12.49 4.96
CA LYS A 5 -24.56 11.67 4.26
C LYS A 5 -24.08 11.39 2.84
N VAL A 6 -23.39 10.28 2.65
CA VAL A 6 -23.11 9.71 1.33
C VAL A 6 -24.45 9.29 0.73
N LYS A 7 -24.97 10.07 -0.23
CA LYS A 7 -26.15 9.71 -1.00
C LYS A 7 -25.79 8.59 -1.99
N THR A 8 -26.01 7.34 -1.61
CA THR A 8 -25.91 6.21 -2.55
C THR A 8 -27.20 6.13 -3.36
N SER A 9 -27.17 6.64 -4.58
CA SER A 9 -28.23 6.44 -5.58
C SER A 9 -28.15 5.01 -6.13
N GLY A 10 -29.06 4.15 -5.66
CA GLY A 10 -29.20 2.76 -6.07
C GLY A 10 -29.86 1.96 -4.95
N ASN A 11 -30.76 1.03 -5.27
CA ASN A 11 -31.35 0.14 -4.26
C ASN A 11 -30.23 -0.57 -3.52
N ALA A 12 -30.08 -0.29 -2.22
CA ALA A 12 -29.02 -0.86 -1.40
C ALA A 12 -29.15 -2.39 -1.39
N ILE A 13 -28.11 -3.07 -1.87
CA ILE A 13 -28.06 -4.54 -1.95
C ILE A 13 -28.17 -5.19 -0.56
N PHE A 14 -27.74 -4.46 0.48
CA PHE A 14 -27.79 -4.90 1.87
C PHE A 14 -28.64 -3.97 2.71
N SER A 15 -29.38 -4.55 3.66
CA SER A 15 -30.10 -3.76 4.66
C SER A 15 -29.12 -3.03 5.60
N PRO A 16 -29.50 -1.90 6.20
CA PRO A 16 -28.68 -1.18 7.17
C PRO A 16 -28.17 -2.06 8.32
N GLU A 17 -28.97 -3.03 8.76
CA GLU A 17 -28.64 -3.97 9.84
C GLU A 17 -27.51 -4.91 9.41
N LYS A 18 -27.58 -5.45 8.18
CA LYS A 18 -26.52 -6.31 7.63
C LYS A 18 -25.21 -5.55 7.46
N ILE A 19 -25.27 -4.27 7.08
CA ILE A 19 -24.09 -3.42 6.99
C ILE A 19 -23.47 -3.20 8.38
N LYS A 20 -24.30 -2.96 9.40
CA LYS A 20 -23.84 -2.80 10.78
C LYS A 20 -23.18 -4.08 11.32
N GLU A 21 -23.77 -5.23 11.04
CA GLU A 21 -23.24 -6.55 11.40
C GLU A 21 -21.89 -6.81 10.71
N LEU A 22 -21.79 -6.56 9.40
CA LEU A 22 -20.55 -6.68 8.64
C LEU A 22 -19.45 -5.78 9.18
N ASN A 23 -19.77 -4.52 9.47
CA ASN A 23 -18.81 -3.57 10.04
C ASN A 23 -18.29 -4.02 11.40
N LYS A 24 -19.16 -4.57 12.25
CA LYS A 24 -18.76 -5.15 13.54
C LYS A 24 -17.82 -6.33 13.34
N LEU A 25 -18.20 -7.29 12.49
CA LEU A 25 -17.37 -8.45 12.16
C LEU A 25 -15.98 -8.05 11.65
N MET A 26 -15.92 -7.05 10.76
CA MET A 26 -14.67 -6.54 10.23
C MET A 26 -13.82 -5.88 11.32
N SER A 27 -14.44 -5.09 12.20
CA SER A 27 -13.76 -4.46 13.34
C SER A 27 -13.16 -5.50 14.29
N ASP A 28 -13.92 -6.55 14.61
CA ASP A 28 -13.47 -7.63 15.50
C ASP A 28 -12.29 -8.39 14.89
N LYS A 29 -12.34 -8.68 13.58
CA LYS A 29 -11.22 -9.30 12.86
C LYS A 29 -9.97 -8.42 12.83
N VAL A 30 -10.12 -7.11 12.64
CA VAL A 30 -8.98 -6.17 12.68
C VAL A 30 -8.37 -6.11 14.07
N ALA A 31 -9.20 -6.07 15.12
CA ALA A 31 -8.72 -6.08 16.50
C ALA A 31 -7.93 -7.37 16.81
N GLU A 32 -8.40 -8.51 16.33
CA GLU A 32 -7.72 -9.79 16.51
C GLU A 32 -6.38 -9.83 15.76
N VAL A 33 -6.34 -9.36 14.51
CA VAL A 33 -5.08 -9.22 13.75
C VAL A 33 -4.09 -8.31 14.49
N MET A 34 -4.53 -7.18 15.04
CA MET A 34 -3.67 -6.29 15.82
C MET A 34 -3.18 -6.93 17.12
N ARG A 35 -4.01 -7.75 17.78
CA ARG A 35 -3.62 -8.53 18.96
C ARG A 35 -2.52 -9.53 18.62
N LEU A 36 -2.72 -10.34 17.56
CA LEU A 36 -1.75 -11.31 17.07
C LEU A 36 -0.42 -10.65 16.66
N GLN A 37 -0.49 -9.45 16.08
CA GLN A 37 0.69 -8.64 15.75
C GLN A 37 1.45 -8.16 16.99
N ARG A 38 0.73 -7.76 18.05
CA ARG A 38 1.33 -7.30 19.30
C ARG A 38 2.08 -8.40 20.04
N ILE A 39 1.55 -9.63 20.03
CA ILE A 39 2.16 -10.79 20.68
C ILE A 39 3.23 -11.48 19.80
N GLY A 40 3.44 -11.01 18.58
CA GLY A 40 4.47 -11.52 17.66
C GLY A 40 4.09 -12.78 16.89
N GLU A 41 2.85 -13.29 17.05
CA GLU A 41 2.34 -14.46 16.31
C GLU A 41 2.06 -14.14 14.83
N LEU A 42 1.72 -12.88 14.52
CA LEU A 42 1.53 -12.43 13.15
C LEU A 42 2.49 -11.28 12.82
N PRO A 43 3.19 -11.29 11.67
CA PRO A 43 3.88 -10.11 11.20
C PRO A 43 2.90 -8.94 11.01
N CYS A 44 3.30 -7.72 11.40
CA CYS A 44 2.61 -6.49 10.97
C CYS A 44 2.45 -6.51 9.44
N ALA A 45 1.39 -5.92 8.88
CA ALA A 45 1.21 -5.87 7.42
C ALA A 45 2.42 -5.25 6.67
N SER A 46 3.27 -4.48 7.37
CA SER A 46 4.57 -3.99 6.89
C SER A 46 5.66 -5.06 6.73
N LYS A 47 5.42 -6.30 7.16
CA LYS A 47 6.34 -7.44 7.14
C LYS A 47 5.87 -8.57 6.21
N ILE A 48 4.74 -8.40 5.49
CA ILE A 48 4.41 -9.32 4.38
C ILE A 48 5.34 -8.94 3.23
N PRO A 49 6.29 -9.80 2.85
CA PRO A 49 7.22 -9.48 1.78
C PRO A 49 6.44 -9.21 0.50
N GLN A 50 6.62 -8.01 -0.06
CA GLN A 50 6.04 -7.72 -1.37
C GLN A 50 6.63 -8.69 -2.39
N CYS A 51 5.79 -9.37 -3.16
CA CYS A 51 6.24 -10.32 -4.18
C CYS A 51 6.36 -9.68 -5.57
N HIS A 52 5.89 -8.44 -5.74
CA HIS A 52 5.84 -7.75 -7.02
C HIS A 52 6.16 -6.26 -6.88
N VAL A 53 6.75 -5.70 -7.94
CA VAL A 53 7.15 -4.30 -8.02
C VAL A 53 6.10 -3.50 -8.81
N LYS A 54 5.64 -2.39 -8.24
CA LYS A 54 4.75 -1.42 -8.87
C LYS A 54 5.53 -0.18 -9.29
N ARG A 55 4.92 0.64 -10.15
CA ARG A 55 5.54 1.90 -10.62
C ARG A 55 5.88 2.82 -9.45
N ARG A 56 5.00 2.94 -8.45
CA ARG A 56 5.26 3.77 -7.26
C ARG A 56 6.50 3.28 -6.53
N ASP A 57 6.67 1.98 -6.38
CA ASP A 57 7.84 1.41 -5.73
C ASP A 57 9.11 1.77 -6.48
N VAL A 58 9.10 1.74 -7.82
CA VAL A 58 10.27 2.18 -8.62
C VAL A 58 10.61 3.64 -8.39
N MET A 59 9.62 4.51 -8.18
CA MET A 59 9.87 5.92 -7.86
C MET A 59 10.62 6.05 -6.52
N GLU A 60 10.21 5.29 -5.51
CA GLU A 60 10.83 5.30 -4.18
C GLU A 60 12.21 4.62 -4.17
N ILE A 61 12.33 3.45 -4.79
CA ILE A 61 13.57 2.67 -4.84
C ILE A 61 14.68 3.45 -5.59
N MET A 62 14.31 4.14 -6.68
CA MET A 62 15.29 4.77 -7.58
C MET A 62 15.27 6.31 -7.55
N GLY A 63 14.42 6.94 -6.73
CA GLY A 63 14.28 8.40 -6.68
C GLY A 63 13.80 9.03 -7.99
N LEU A 64 13.01 8.30 -8.79
CA LEU A 64 12.62 8.70 -10.14
C LEU A 64 11.25 9.39 -10.18
N LYS A 65 11.10 10.32 -11.13
CA LYS A 65 9.77 10.88 -11.46
C LYS A 65 8.90 9.82 -12.13
N GLU A 66 7.58 9.99 -12.06
CA GLU A 66 6.62 8.99 -12.54
C GLU A 66 6.86 8.52 -13.99
N ALA A 67 7.17 9.45 -14.90
CA ALA A 67 7.46 9.13 -16.29
C ALA A 67 8.71 8.24 -16.45
N GLN A 68 9.77 8.51 -15.69
CA GLN A 68 11.00 7.71 -15.70
C GLN A 68 10.74 6.33 -15.11
N ALA A 69 10.06 6.24 -13.97
CA ALA A 69 9.65 4.97 -13.37
C ALA A 69 8.75 4.14 -14.31
N GLY A 70 7.88 4.82 -15.08
CA GLY A 70 7.09 4.20 -16.14
C GLY A 70 7.94 3.54 -17.22
N ARG A 71 9.02 4.19 -17.67
CA ARG A 71 9.96 3.63 -18.65
C ARG A 71 10.73 2.43 -18.10
N VAL A 72 11.17 2.49 -16.85
CA VAL A 72 11.84 1.35 -16.18
C VAL A 72 10.90 0.14 -16.09
N MET A 73 9.64 0.34 -15.69
CA MET A 73 8.66 -0.74 -15.64
C MET A 73 8.32 -1.31 -17.03
N ALA A 74 8.37 -0.49 -18.08
CA ALA A 74 8.19 -0.97 -19.46
C ALA A 74 9.39 -1.84 -19.90
N LEU A 75 10.61 -1.42 -19.56
CA LEU A 75 11.83 -2.19 -19.82
C LEU A 75 11.79 -3.54 -19.09
N ALA A 76 11.44 -3.55 -17.81
CA ALA A 76 11.33 -4.78 -17.02
C ALA A 76 10.32 -5.76 -17.61
N ARG A 77 9.14 -5.26 -18.03
CA ARG A 77 8.14 -6.07 -18.74
C ARG A 77 8.67 -6.62 -20.06
N LYS A 78 9.37 -5.80 -20.85
CA LYS A 78 9.95 -6.24 -22.13
C LYS A 78 10.95 -7.38 -21.93
N LYS A 79 11.85 -7.27 -20.94
CA LYS A 79 12.83 -8.33 -20.62
C LYS A 79 12.18 -9.60 -20.07
N ALA A 80 11.11 -9.47 -19.29
CA ALA A 80 10.34 -10.61 -18.76
C ALA A 80 9.30 -11.17 -19.77
N ASN A 81 9.26 -10.68 -21.00
CA ASN A 81 8.25 -11.02 -22.01
C ASN A 81 6.79 -10.88 -21.52
N LYS A 82 6.50 -9.81 -20.77
CA LYS A 82 5.20 -9.53 -20.16
C LYS A 82 4.48 -8.37 -20.85
N LYS A 83 3.16 -8.47 -20.93
CA LYS A 83 2.25 -7.43 -21.45
C LYS A 83 2.04 -6.32 -20.41
N ARG A 84 1.60 -5.15 -20.88
CA ARG A 84 1.19 -4.03 -20.01
C ARG A 84 0.08 -4.50 -19.07
N GLY A 85 0.21 -4.16 -17.78
CA GLY A 85 -0.74 -4.55 -16.74
C GLY A 85 -0.40 -5.85 -16.02
N GLN A 86 0.45 -6.71 -16.59
CA GLN A 86 0.95 -7.89 -15.88
C GLN A 86 1.93 -7.49 -14.77
N TYR A 87 1.85 -8.23 -13.66
CA TYR A 87 2.72 -8.07 -12.50
C TYR A 87 4.15 -8.47 -12.84
N ILE A 88 5.11 -7.72 -12.29
CA ILE A 88 6.54 -8.00 -12.38
C ILE A 88 6.99 -8.40 -10.98
N THR A 89 7.57 -9.59 -10.87
CA THR A 89 8.17 -10.09 -9.64
C THR A 89 9.45 -9.32 -9.31
N ILE A 90 9.90 -9.38 -8.06
CA ILE A 90 11.17 -8.74 -7.66
C ILE A 90 12.33 -9.28 -8.48
N LYS A 91 12.42 -10.60 -8.65
CA LYS A 91 13.46 -11.24 -9.45
C LYS A 91 13.49 -10.71 -10.89
N GLU A 92 12.35 -10.67 -11.58
CA GLU A 92 12.26 -10.13 -12.96
C GLU A 92 12.66 -8.66 -13.03
N PHE A 93 12.33 -7.87 -12.01
CA PHE A 93 12.75 -6.48 -11.91
C PHE A 93 14.27 -6.34 -11.73
N CYS A 94 14.86 -7.16 -10.87
CA CYS A 94 16.30 -7.20 -10.62
C CYS A 94 17.07 -7.66 -11.86
N ASP A 95 16.60 -8.72 -12.54
CA ASP A 95 17.18 -9.19 -13.80
C ASP A 95 17.21 -8.10 -14.88
N ALA A 96 16.18 -7.26 -14.89
CA ALA A 96 16.03 -6.18 -15.84
C ALA A 96 16.92 -4.98 -15.54
N THR A 97 16.97 -4.55 -14.29
CA THR A 97 17.67 -3.34 -13.82
C THR A 97 19.10 -3.59 -13.38
N LYS A 98 19.48 -4.86 -13.17
CA LYS A 98 20.76 -5.29 -12.58
C LYS A 98 20.97 -4.80 -11.15
N LEU A 99 19.88 -4.46 -10.46
CA LEU A 99 19.90 -4.19 -9.03
C LEU A 99 19.94 -5.49 -8.24
N ASP A 100 20.55 -5.42 -7.06
CA ASP A 100 20.59 -6.50 -6.10
C ASP A 100 19.22 -6.73 -5.45
N GLU A 101 18.80 -8.00 -5.38
CA GLU A 101 17.48 -8.40 -4.89
C GLU A 101 17.30 -8.05 -3.41
N PHE A 102 18.33 -8.23 -2.59
CA PHE A 102 18.29 -7.88 -1.16
C PHE A 102 18.08 -6.38 -0.96
N THR A 103 18.78 -5.56 -1.75
CA THR A 103 18.63 -4.09 -1.73
C THR A 103 17.22 -3.66 -2.14
N VAL A 104 16.68 -4.25 -3.20
CA VAL A 104 15.31 -3.96 -3.68
C VAL A 104 14.27 -4.39 -2.66
N GLN A 105 14.40 -5.58 -2.07
CA GLN A 105 13.49 -6.06 -1.03
C GLN A 105 13.50 -5.13 0.19
N ARG A 106 14.69 -4.75 0.67
CA ARG A 106 14.83 -3.83 1.81
C ARG A 106 14.19 -2.47 1.52
N ALA A 107 14.36 -1.95 0.31
CA ALA A 107 13.70 -0.70 -0.10
C ALA A 107 12.17 -0.85 -0.12
N LEU A 108 11.65 -1.96 -0.65
CA LEU A 108 10.20 -2.26 -0.68
C LEU A 108 9.58 -2.40 0.71
N ASP A 109 10.31 -2.98 1.66
CA ASP A 109 9.88 -3.12 3.05
C ASP A 109 9.79 -1.75 3.74
N MET A 110 10.63 -0.79 3.33
CA MET A 110 10.66 0.58 3.85
C MET A 110 9.72 1.56 3.13
N CYS A 111 9.30 1.27 1.88
CA CYS A 111 8.41 2.13 1.10
C CYS A 111 7.06 2.46 1.79
N PRO A 112 6.39 1.50 2.47
CA PRO A 112 5.22 1.80 3.29
C PRO A 112 5.55 2.80 4.41
N MET A 113 6.69 2.65 5.09
CA MET A 113 7.09 3.53 6.20
C MET A 113 7.39 4.96 5.74
N MET A 114 8.02 5.13 4.58
CA MET A 114 8.28 6.46 3.98
C MET A 114 6.98 7.23 3.71
N ASN A 115 5.92 6.54 3.25
CA ASN A 115 4.60 7.13 3.06
C ASN A 115 3.91 7.54 4.36
N TYR A 116 4.24 6.90 5.49
CA TYR A 116 3.77 7.29 6.83
C TYR A 116 4.53 8.49 7.39
N LEU A 117 5.82 8.65 7.06
CA LEU A 117 6.65 9.75 7.56
C LEU A 117 6.46 11.05 6.78
N GLY A 118 6.19 10.97 5.47
CA GLY A 118 5.96 12.15 4.61
C GLY A 118 4.54 12.71 4.65
N LYS A 119 3.59 12.04 5.29
CA LYS A 119 2.21 12.52 5.43
C LYS A 119 1.83 12.51 6.89
N LYS A 120 1.48 13.68 7.44
CA LYS A 120 0.81 13.76 8.75
C LYS A 120 -0.31 12.70 8.77
N PRO A 121 -0.37 11.83 9.79
CA PRO A 121 -1.47 10.92 9.99
C PRO A 121 -2.80 11.68 9.85
N PRO A 122 -3.85 11.09 9.28
CA PRO A 122 -5.11 11.81 9.04
C PRO A 122 -5.66 12.53 10.28
N HIS A 123 -5.44 11.97 11.47
CA HIS A 123 -5.84 12.54 12.77
C HIS A 123 -4.95 13.71 13.26
N LEU A 124 -3.81 13.97 12.61
CA LEU A 124 -2.89 15.07 12.90
C LEU A 124 -2.88 16.15 11.82
N ARG A 125 -3.63 15.98 10.71
CA ARG A 125 -3.65 16.94 9.59
C ARG A 125 -4.33 18.27 9.91
N ASN A 126 -5.22 18.31 10.91
CA ASN A 126 -6.03 19.49 11.24
C ASN A 126 -5.65 20.16 12.57
N LYS A 127 -4.52 19.80 13.18
CA LYS A 127 -3.94 20.62 14.25
C LYS A 127 -2.94 21.57 13.60
N GLU A 128 -3.47 22.66 13.07
CA GLU A 128 -2.71 23.92 13.00
C GLU A 128 -2.32 24.22 14.45
N PHE A 129 -1.03 24.08 14.75
CA PHE A 129 -0.49 24.78 15.90
C PHE A 129 -0.32 26.21 15.39
N ASP A 130 -1.28 27.06 15.74
CA ASP A 130 -1.03 28.50 15.78
C ASP A 130 0.12 28.70 16.76
N ALA A 131 1.31 28.91 16.22
CA ALA A 131 2.46 29.37 17.00
C ALA A 131 2.37 30.89 17.03
N GLU A 132 1.87 31.41 18.17
CA GLU A 132 2.26 32.73 18.69
C GLU A 132 3.77 32.80 18.94
#